data_AF-A0A2D8MKD6-F1
#
_entry.id   AF-A0A2D8MKD6-F1
#
_cell.length_a   1.000
_cell.length_b   1.000
_cell.length_c   1.000
_cell.angle_alpha   90.00
_cell.angle_beta   90.00
_cell.angle_gamma   90.00
#
_symmetry.space_group_name_H-M   'P 1'
#
loop_
_entity.id
_entity.type
_entity.pdbx_description
1 polymer ?
#
loop_
_entity_poly.entity_id
_entity_poly.type
_entity_poly.pdbx_seq_one_letter_code
_entity_poly.pdbx_strand_id
1 'polypeptide(L)'
;MNKTFALAAVALAIAASPASADYTHHAVVTVKTSDLDLASASDQERLEARMDREIRRACRIGGKGLEIMHAEAQCRADLRETARTKVALAVAQARTERLASNAIDNQG
;
A
#
# COMPACT_ATOMS: atom_id res chain seq x y z
N MET A 1 -20.66 18.02 -15.49
CA MET A 1 -19.23 18.35 -15.39
C MET A 1 -18.64 17.42 -14.35
N ASN A 2 -17.78 16.49 -14.76
CA ASN A 2 -17.28 15.42 -13.92
C ASN A 2 -16.21 16.02 -13.01
N LYS A 3 -16.56 16.31 -11.75
CA LYS A 3 -15.62 16.79 -10.72
C LYS A 3 -14.62 15.67 -10.45
N THR A 4 -13.49 15.71 -11.15
CA THR A 4 -12.30 14.93 -10.81
C THR A 4 -11.74 15.49 -9.51
N PHE A 5 -12.14 14.88 -8.40
CA PHE A 5 -11.50 15.11 -7.11
C PHE A 5 -10.00 14.84 -7.29
N ALA A 6 -9.18 15.85 -7.03
CA ALA A 6 -7.73 15.77 -7.16
C ALA A 6 -7.20 14.79 -6.11
N LEU A 7 -7.18 13.50 -6.45
CA LEU A 7 -6.58 12.47 -5.62
C LEU A 7 -5.07 12.68 -5.64
N ALA A 8 -4.52 13.07 -4.50
CA ALA A 8 -3.09 13.19 -4.32
C ALA A 8 -2.41 11.89 -4.77
N ALA A 9 -1.62 11.97 -5.85
CA ALA A 9 -0.88 10.84 -6.40
C ALA A 9 0.28 10.47 -5.46
N VAL A 10 -0.04 9.81 -4.35
CA VAL A 10 0.96 9.36 -3.37
C VAL A 10 1.40 7.95 -3.74
N ALA A 11 2.62 7.84 -4.26
CA ALA A 11 3.29 6.55 -4.38
C ALA A 11 3.66 6.04 -2.98
N LEU A 12 3.05 4.94 -2.56
CA LEU A 12 3.37 4.29 -1.29
C LEU A 12 4.60 3.39 -1.49
N ALA A 13 5.77 3.88 -1.07
CA ALA A 13 6.97 3.07 -0.98
C ALA A 13 7.03 2.37 0.39
N ILE A 14 7.06 1.04 0.42
CA ILE A 14 7.22 0.25 1.64
C ILE A 14 8.51 -0.56 1.49
N ALA A 15 9.39 -0.48 2.48
CA ALA A 15 10.62 -1.26 2.55
C ALA A 15 10.58 -2.10 3.83
N ALA A 16 10.80 -3.40 3.70
CA ALA A 16 11.10 -4.27 4.84
C ALA A 16 12.60 -4.51 4.87
N SER A 17 13.20 -4.34 6.05
CA SER A 17 14.58 -4.77 6.30
C SER A 17 14.49 -6.13 6.97
N PRO A 18 15.03 -7.21 6.38
CA PRO A 18 15.04 -8.50 7.03
C PRO A 18 15.82 -8.41 8.35
N ALA A 19 15.20 -8.84 9.46
CA ALA A 19 15.86 -8.93 10.76
C ALA A 19 16.80 -10.15 10.87
N SER A 20 16.88 -10.96 9.81
CA SER A 20 17.63 -12.22 9.75
C SER A 20 18.99 -12.01 9.09
N ALA A 21 20.07 -12.26 9.82
CA ALA A 21 21.46 -12.09 9.36
C ALA A 21 21.86 -12.99 8.17
N ASP A 22 21.06 -13.99 7.83
CA ASP A 22 21.35 -14.99 6.78
C ASP A 22 20.73 -14.65 5.41
N TYR A 23 19.85 -13.64 5.32
CA TYR A 23 19.16 -13.34 4.05
C TYR A 23 18.93 -11.84 3.85
N THR A 24 19.78 -11.21 3.04
CA THR A 24 19.78 -9.75 2.73
C THR A 24 18.86 -9.39 1.56
N HIS A 25 17.64 -9.92 1.52
CA HIS A 25 16.67 -9.50 0.50
C HIS A 25 15.90 -8.27 0.96
N HIS A 26 16.33 -7.12 0.46
CA HIS A 26 15.63 -5.86 0.64
C HIS A 26 14.47 -5.76 -0.35
N ALA A 27 13.27 -6.13 0.09
CA ALA A 27 12.06 -6.00 -0.72
C ALA A 27 11.50 -4.58 -0.62
N VAL A 28 11.41 -3.90 -1.76
CA VAL A 28 10.76 -2.59 -1.90
C VAL A 28 9.51 -2.75 -2.75
N VAL A 29 8.38 -2.27 -2.23
CA VAL A 29 7.10 -2.28 -2.94
C VAL A 29 6.65 -0.86 -3.21
N THR A 30 6.28 -0.60 -4.47
CA THR A 30 5.66 0.66 -4.89
C THR A 30 4.33 0.37 -5.55
N VAL A 31 3.25 0.97 -5.03
CA VAL A 31 1.90 0.82 -5.60
C VAL A 31 1.37 2.18 -6.05
N LYS A 32 0.82 2.21 -7.27
CA LYS A 32 0.13 3.38 -7.81
C LYS A 32 -1.29 3.46 -7.27
N THR A 33 -1.64 4.65 -6.78
CA THR A 33 -2.94 5.00 -6.18
C THR A 33 -3.69 6.07 -6.99
N SER A 34 -3.08 6.60 -8.06
CA SER A 34 -3.62 7.72 -8.84
C SER A 34 -4.99 7.45 -9.48
N ASP A 35 -5.36 6.17 -9.64
CA ASP A 35 -6.64 5.73 -10.20
C ASP A 35 -7.65 5.26 -9.13
N LEU A 36 -7.34 5.45 -7.85
CA LEU A 36 -8.14 4.97 -6.73
C LEU A 36 -8.64 6.13 -5.86
N ASP A 37 -9.95 6.18 -5.64
CA ASP A 37 -10.52 7.04 -4.62
C ASP A 37 -10.39 6.38 -3.25
N LEU A 38 -9.32 6.71 -2.52
CA LEU A 38 -9.04 6.09 -1.22
C LEU A 38 -10.05 6.43 -0.12
N ALA A 39 -11.00 7.32 -0.37
CA ALA A 39 -12.10 7.56 0.55
C ALA A 39 -13.37 6.75 0.18
N SER A 40 -13.32 5.92 -0.88
CA SER A 40 -14.30 4.88 -1.22
C SER A 40 -13.87 3.51 -0.69
N ALA A 41 -14.80 2.75 -0.08
CA ALA A 41 -14.49 1.40 0.43
C ALA A 41 -14.07 0.42 -0.67
N SER A 42 -14.68 0.52 -1.86
CA SER A 42 -14.35 -0.37 -2.99
C SER A 42 -12.92 -0.13 -3.51
N ASP A 43 -12.49 1.13 -3.58
CA ASP A 43 -11.14 1.46 -4.04
C ASP A 43 -10.07 1.21 -2.95
N GLN A 44 -10.45 1.24 -1.67
CA GLN A 44 -9.60 0.75 -0.57
C GLN A 44 -9.32 -0.75 -0.70
N GLU A 45 -10.35 -1.57 -0.95
CA GLU A 45 -10.18 -3.00 -1.16
C GLU A 45 -9.32 -3.30 -2.41
N ARG A 46 -9.50 -2.52 -3.49
CA ARG A 46 -8.64 -2.61 -4.68
C ARG A 46 -7.19 -2.26 -4.37
N LEU A 47 -6.93 -1.25 -3.52
CA LEU A 47 -5.58 -0.91 -3.07
C LEU A 47 -4.97 -2.06 -2.26
N GLU A 48 -5.71 -2.64 -1.31
CA GLU A 48 -5.23 -3.75 -0.49
C GLU A 48 -4.89 -4.97 -1.34
N ALA A 49 -5.76 -5.34 -2.28
CA ALA A 49 -5.51 -6.44 -3.21
C ALA A 49 -4.29 -6.17 -4.12
N ARG A 50 -4.07 -4.92 -4.55
CA ARG A 50 -2.86 -4.52 -5.30
C ARG A 50 -1.62 -4.67 -4.44
N MET A 51 -1.68 -4.18 -3.20
CA MET A 51 -0.58 -4.26 -2.25
C MET A 51 -0.16 -5.71 -2.00
N ASP A 52 -1.12 -6.59 -1.77
CA ASP A 52 -0.85 -8.03 -1.56
C ASP A 52 -0.22 -8.71 -2.78
N ARG A 53 -0.55 -8.28 -4.00
CA ARG A 53 0.08 -8.79 -5.22
C ARG A 53 1.53 -8.33 -5.32
N GLU A 54 1.79 -7.05 -5.12
CA GLU A 54 3.15 -6.51 -5.22
C GLU A 54 4.04 -7.00 -4.08
N ILE A 55 3.52 -7.15 -2.85
CA ILE A 55 4.24 -7.78 -1.73
C ILE A 55 4.65 -9.21 -2.07
N ARG A 56 3.72 -10.02 -2.60
CA ARG A 56 4.05 -11.39 -3.05
C ARG A 56 5.10 -11.39 -4.14
N ARG A 57 5.04 -10.44 -5.08
CA ARG A 57 6.01 -10.33 -6.16
C ARG A 57 7.39 -9.91 -5.66
N ALA A 58 7.44 -8.95 -4.75
CA ALA A 58 8.69 -8.43 -4.17
C ALA A 58 9.36 -9.44 -3.24
N CYS A 59 8.59 -10.20 -2.45
CA CYS A 59 9.12 -11.24 -1.57
C CYS A 59 9.37 -12.58 -2.26
N ARG A 60 9.18 -12.68 -3.58
CA ARG A 60 9.45 -13.93 -4.28
C ARG A 60 10.95 -14.09 -4.47
N ILE A 61 11.52 -15.04 -3.75
CA ILE A 61 12.93 -15.43 -3.81
C ILE A 61 13.10 -16.49 -4.90
N GLY A 62 12.15 -17.44 -4.96
CA GLY A 62 12.22 -18.58 -5.86
C GLY A 62 13.15 -19.68 -5.35
N GLY A 63 12.83 -20.93 -5.71
CA GLY A 63 13.54 -22.12 -5.23
C GLY A 63 12.62 -23.11 -4.53
N LYS A 64 13.20 -24.21 -4.06
CA LYS A 64 12.51 -25.26 -3.29
C LYS A 64 13.26 -25.44 -1.96
N GLY A 65 12.54 -25.44 -0.85
CA GLY A 65 13.12 -25.65 0.48
C GLY A 65 12.34 -24.91 1.57
N LEU A 66 12.29 -25.49 2.77
CA LEU A 66 11.56 -24.92 3.91
C LEU A 66 12.12 -23.56 4.33
N GLU A 67 13.44 -23.38 4.31
CA GLU A 67 14.09 -22.11 4.62
C GLU A 67 13.65 -20.99 3.67
N ILE A 68 13.58 -21.27 2.36
CA ILE A 68 13.10 -20.29 1.37
C ILE A 68 11.63 -19.96 1.63
N MET A 69 10.79 -20.97 1.89
CA MET A 69 9.38 -20.74 2.19
C MET A 69 9.19 -19.89 3.46
N HIS A 70 10.01 -20.13 4.48
CA HIS A 70 10.01 -19.37 5.72
C HIS A 70 10.47 -17.92 5.49
N ALA A 71 11.56 -17.72 4.76
CA ALA A 71 12.06 -16.38 4.41
C ALA A 71 11.04 -15.57 3.59
N GLU A 72 10.40 -16.18 2.58
CA GLU A 72 9.32 -15.52 1.83
C GLU A 72 8.11 -15.20 2.73
N ALA A 73 7.77 -16.08 3.67
CA ALA A 73 6.66 -15.85 4.60
C ALA A 73 6.94 -14.68 5.56
N GLN A 74 8.14 -14.62 6.13
CA GLN A 74 8.58 -13.53 6.99
C GLN A 74 8.58 -12.20 6.23
N CYS A 75 9.20 -12.15 5.05
CA CYS A 75 9.20 -10.95 4.20
C CYS A 75 7.78 -10.42 3.93
N ARG A 76 6.82 -11.31 3.64
CA ARG A 76 5.44 -10.91 3.41
C ARG A 76 4.77 -10.38 4.67
N ALA A 77 5.05 -10.96 5.84
CA ALA A 77 4.50 -10.51 7.11
C ALA A 77 4.99 -9.10 7.44
N ASP A 78 6.30 -8.86 7.35
CA ASP A 78 6.93 -7.58 7.67
C ASP A 78 6.44 -6.46 6.73
N LEU A 79 6.37 -6.75 5.43
CA LEU A 79 5.83 -5.80 4.45
C LEU A 79 4.36 -5.51 4.68
N ARG A 80 3.54 -6.51 5.04
CA ARG A 80 2.11 -6.31 5.31
C ARG A 80 1.88 -5.46 6.55
N GLU A 81 2.64 -5.71 7.62
CA GLU A 81 2.56 -4.90 8.83
C GLU A 81 2.88 -3.43 8.52
N THR A 82 3.98 -3.20 7.80
CA THR A 82 4.35 -1.84 7.39
C THR A 82 3.33 -1.23 6.43
N ALA A 83 2.77 -2.03 5.51
CA ALA A 83 1.75 -1.58 4.55
C ALA A 83 0.47 -1.12 5.24
N ARG A 84 -0.02 -1.85 6.25
CA ARG A 84 -1.24 -1.51 6.99
C ARG A 84 -1.20 -0.10 7.56
N THR A 85 -0.10 0.25 8.22
CA THR A 85 0.08 1.58 8.81
C THR A 85 0.06 2.67 7.74
N LYS A 86 0.76 2.47 6.61
CA LYS A 86 0.80 3.46 5.55
C LYS A 86 -0.52 3.60 4.79
N VAL A 87 -1.23 2.49 4.57
CA VAL A 87 -2.57 2.50 3.94
C VAL A 87 -3.57 3.22 4.84
N ALA A 88 -3.57 2.92 6.16
CA ALA A 88 -4.44 3.61 7.10
C ALA A 88 -4.23 5.13 7.10
N LEU A 89 -2.96 5.57 7.06
CA LEU A 89 -2.62 6.99 6.94
C LEU A 89 -3.13 7.59 5.63
N ALA A 90 -2.90 6.92 4.49
CA ALA A 90 -3.35 7.39 3.18
C ALA A 90 -4.88 7.51 3.11
N VAL A 91 -5.62 6.56 3.69
CA VAL A 91 -7.09 6.60 3.79
C VAL A 91 -7.56 7.76 4.66
N ALA A 92 -6.91 7.99 5.82
CA ALA A 92 -7.25 9.10 6.70
C ALA A 92 -7.03 10.45 6.00
N GLN A 93 -5.91 10.61 5.28
CA GLN A 93 -5.62 11.80 4.50
C GLN A 93 -6.65 12.04 3.40
N ALA A 94 -6.99 11.02 2.61
CA ALA A 94 -7.99 11.12 1.55
C ALA A 94 -9.39 11.53 2.08
N ARG A 95 -9.77 11.03 3.26
CA ARG A 95 -11.03 11.44 3.91
C ARG A 95 -11.00 12.92 4.34
N THR A 96 -9.91 13.37 4.94
CA THR A 96 -9.73 14.78 5.33
C THR A 96 -9.77 15.71 4.12
N GLU A 97 -9.09 15.35 3.03
CA GLU A 97 -9.11 16.12 1.78
C GLU A 97 -10.52 16.21 1.20
N ARG A 98 -11.28 15.10 1.20
CA ARG A 98 -12.67 15.11 0.76
C ARG A 98 -13.53 16.06 1.61
N LEU A 99 -13.38 16.02 2.93
CA LEU A 99 -14.10 16.92 3.84
C LEU A 99 -13.74 18.39 3.59
N ALA A 100 -12.45 18.70 3.43
CA ALA A 100 -11.99 20.05 3.12
C ALA A 100 -12.57 20.54 1.78
N SER A 101 -12.57 19.69 0.75
CA SER A 101 -13.13 20.04 -0.56
C SER A 101 -14.63 20.34 -0.50
N ASN A 102 -15.40 19.58 0.28
CA ASN A 102 -16.82 19.83 0.51
C ASN A 102 -17.07 21.14 1.28
N ALA A 103 -16.19 21.48 2.23
CA ALA A 103 -16.30 22.73 2.99
C ALA A 103 -16.06 23.98 2.12
N ILE A 104 -15.22 23.86 1.08
CA ILE A 104 -14.99 24.93 0.09
C ILE A 104 -16.18 25.03 -0.89
N ASP A 105 -16.79 23.90 -1.26
CA ASP A 105 -17.91 23.84 -2.21
C ASP A 105 -19.25 24.31 -1.60
N ASN A 106 -19.35 24.34 -0.27
CA ASN A 106 -20.51 24.89 0.46
C ASN A 106 -20.43 26.43 0.55
N GLN A 107 -20.30 27.10 -0.59
CA GLN A 107 -20.59 28.52 -0.73
C GLN A 107 -21.69 28.64 -1.79
N GLY A 108 -22.86 29.12 -1.34
CA GLY A 108 -24.13 29.09 -2.07
C GLY A 108 -24.18 29.86 -3.38
#